data_AF-A0A060C4C4-F1
#
_entry.id   AF-A0A060C4C4-F1
#
_cell.length_a   1.000
_cell.length_b   1.000
_cell.length_c   1.000
_cell.angle_alpha   90.00
_cell.angle_beta   90.00
_cell.angle_gamma   90.00
#
_symmetry.space_group_name_H-M   'P 1'
#
loop_
_entity.id
_entity.type
_entity.pdbx_description
1 polymer ?
#
loop_
_entity_poly.entity_id
_entity_poly.type
_entity_poly.pdbx_seq_one_letter_code
_entity_poly.pdbx_strand_id
1 'polypeptide(L)'
;MGVDIINDVDAQCDKYKVMIIPALYSAPDGLLSRIHAWVERGGRAVISFKSGFSDENVKVRSTPQPGGLRDVCGVTYNQFTSPGFPCK
;
A
#
# COMPACT_ATOMS: atom_id res chain seq x y z
N MET A 1 -23.19 7.51 7.14
CA MET A 1 -21.72 7.48 6.92
C MET A 1 -21.50 6.96 5.51
N GLY A 2 -20.79 7.72 4.67
CA GLY A 2 -20.50 7.35 3.28
C GLY A 2 -19.04 6.99 3.11
N VAL A 3 -18.75 6.20 2.09
CA VAL A 3 -17.39 5.89 1.64
C VAL A 3 -17.31 6.25 0.16
N ASP A 4 -16.19 6.84 -0.24
CA ASP A 4 -15.91 7.15 -1.63
C ASP A 4 -14.83 6.17 -2.13
N ILE A 5 -15.00 5.72 -3.37
CA ILE A 5 -13.98 4.92 -4.07
C ILE A 5 -13.19 5.88 -4.95
N ILE A 6 -11.88 5.95 -4.70
CA ILE A 6 -10.94 6.77 -5.47
C ILE A 6 -10.05 5.87 -6.32
N ASN A 7 -9.73 6.31 -7.54
CA ASN A 7 -8.87 5.57 -8.47
C ASN A 7 -7.41 6.03 -8.41
N ASP A 8 -7.15 7.23 -7.90
CA ASP A 8 -5.81 7.80 -7.76
C ASP A 8 -5.70 8.63 -6.49
N VAL A 9 -4.48 8.92 -6.07
CA VAL A 9 -4.15 9.79 -4.95
C VAL A 9 -3.69 11.14 -5.48
N ASP A 10 -4.55 12.14 -5.34
CA ASP A 10 -4.33 13.53 -5.77
C ASP A 10 -4.59 14.52 -4.62
N ALA A 11 -4.57 15.82 -4.91
CA ALA A 11 -4.82 16.86 -3.92
C ALA A 11 -6.25 16.83 -3.33
N GLN A 12 -7.23 16.25 -4.04
CA GLN A 12 -8.59 16.14 -3.50
C GLN A 12 -8.66 15.11 -2.36
N CYS A 13 -7.69 14.21 -2.27
CA CYS A 13 -7.63 13.19 -1.23
C CYS A 13 -7.34 13.78 0.16
N ASP A 14 -6.86 15.02 0.27
CA ASP A 14 -6.62 15.72 1.53
C ASP A 14 -7.93 15.98 2.32
N LYS A 15 -9.10 15.85 1.68
CA LYS A 15 -10.41 15.92 2.35
C LYS A 15 -10.72 14.67 3.21
N TYR A 16 -10.06 13.54 2.95
CA TYR A 16 -10.30 12.30 3.66
C TYR A 16 -9.43 12.20 4.91
N LYS A 17 -10.05 11.86 6.04
CA LYS A 17 -9.32 11.63 7.30
C LYS A 17 -8.55 10.30 7.31
N VAL A 18 -9.02 9.33 6.54
CA VAL A 18 -8.46 7.97 6.46
C VAL A 18 -8.59 7.46 5.03
N MET A 19 -7.55 6.83 4.52
CA MET A 19 -7.54 6.09 3.25
C MET A 19 -7.31 4.61 3.52
N ILE A 20 -8.10 3.75 2.88
CA ILE A 20 -7.93 2.29 2.96
C ILE A 20 -7.38 1.83 1.63
N ILE A 21 -6.27 1.08 1.66
CA ILE A 21 -5.59 0.55 0.47
C ILE A 21 -5.68 -0.98 0.53
N PRO A 22 -6.77 -1.57 0.01
CA PRO A 22 -6.98 -3.00 0.01
C PRO A 22 -6.26 -3.64 -1.18
N ALA A 23 -5.34 -4.56 -0.88
CA ALA A 23 -4.68 -5.46 -1.81
C ALA A 23 -4.11 -4.80 -3.09
N LEU A 24 -3.59 -3.58 -2.98
CA LEU A 24 -2.92 -2.86 -4.08
C LEU A 24 -1.59 -3.54 -4.47
N TYR A 25 -1.68 -4.70 -5.09
CA TYR A 25 -0.56 -5.61 -5.33
C TYR A 25 0.46 -5.05 -6.31
N SER A 26 -0.04 -4.53 -7.42
CA SER A 26 0.73 -3.90 -8.50
C SER A 26 0.39 -2.42 -8.53
N ALA A 27 1.42 -1.58 -8.48
CA ALA A 27 1.27 -0.14 -8.57
C ALA A 27 2.53 0.49 -9.17
N PRO A 28 2.38 1.53 -10.00
CA PRO A 28 3.52 2.30 -10.49
C PRO A 28 4.17 3.08 -9.35
N ASP A 29 5.47 3.33 -9.47
CA ASP A 29 6.27 4.07 -8.47
C ASP A 29 5.66 5.43 -8.15
N GLY A 30 5.14 6.12 -9.18
CA GLY A 30 4.49 7.42 -9.02
C GLY A 30 3.28 7.38 -8.08
N LEU A 31 2.48 6.32 -8.11
CA LEU A 31 1.33 6.18 -7.21
C LEU A 31 1.79 5.95 -5.76
N LEU A 32 2.79 5.08 -5.57
CA LEU A 32 3.35 4.80 -4.24
C LEU A 32 3.98 6.06 -3.63
N SER A 33 4.70 6.85 -4.42
CA SER A 33 5.25 8.14 -3.99
C SER A 33 4.17 9.16 -3.60
N ARG A 34 3.03 9.19 -4.30
CA ARG A 34 1.90 10.05 -3.93
C ARG A 34 1.24 9.61 -2.63
N ILE A 35 1.06 8.31 -2.43
CA ILE A 35 0.59 7.74 -1.16
C ILE A 35 1.56 8.11 -0.03
N HIS A 36 2.87 7.92 -0.25
CA HIS A 36 3.91 8.26 0.70
C HIS A 36 3.81 9.73 1.13
N ALA A 37 3.81 10.64 0.15
CA ALA A 37 3.71 12.07 0.41
C ALA A 37 2.40 12.46 1.12
N TRP A 38 1.28 11.80 0.82
CA TRP A 38 0.01 12.07 1.48
C TRP A 38 0.04 11.66 2.97
N VAL A 39 0.65 10.51 3.29
CA VAL A 39 0.85 10.06 4.67
C VAL A 39 1.81 10.99 5.43
N GLU A 40 2.92 11.40 4.80
CA GLU A 40 3.87 12.33 5.41
C GLU A 40 3.27 13.69 5.76
N ARG A 41 2.28 14.17 4.98
CA ARG A 41 1.53 15.40 5.29
C ARG A 41 0.52 15.24 6.43
N GLY A 42 0.46 14.07 7.08
CA GLY A 42 -0.44 13.78 8.21
C GLY A 42 -1.67 12.95 7.84
N GLY A 43 -1.76 12.47 6.59
CA GLY A 43 -2.77 11.51 6.18
C GLY A 43 -2.63 10.17 6.91
N ARG A 44 -3.74 9.46 7.11
CA ARG A 44 -3.76 8.14 7.77
C ARG A 44 -4.16 7.06 6.79
N ALA A 45 -3.26 6.15 6.49
CA ALA A 45 -3.52 5.03 5.58
C ALA A 45 -3.63 3.71 6.34
N VAL A 46 -4.61 2.88 5.96
CA VAL A 46 -4.70 1.46 6.34
C VAL A 46 -4.32 0.64 5.11
N ILE A 47 -3.16 -0.02 5.17
CA ILE A 47 -2.59 -0.76 4.04
C ILE A 47 -2.64 -2.26 4.35
N SER A 48 -3.16 -3.07 3.42
CA SER A 48 -3.23 -4.51 3.61
C SER A 48 -1.93 -5.23 3.25
N PHE A 49 -1.88 -6.54 3.50
CA PHE A 49 -0.77 -7.40 3.07
C PHE A 49 -0.55 -7.34 1.55
N LYS A 50 0.71 -7.56 1.13
CA LYS A 50 1.14 -7.61 -0.28
C LYS A 50 0.85 -6.34 -1.09
N SER A 51 0.59 -5.20 -0.46
CA SER A 51 0.49 -3.92 -1.17
C SER A 51 1.87 -3.40 -1.59
N GLY A 52 1.96 -2.87 -2.82
CA GLY A 52 3.21 -2.37 -3.40
C GLY A 52 4.21 -3.48 -3.72
N PHE A 53 3.76 -4.72 -3.98
CA PHE A 53 4.64 -5.86 -4.16
C PHE A 53 5.34 -5.87 -5.53
N SER A 54 4.60 -5.50 -6.58
CA SER A 54 5.11 -5.39 -7.94
C SER A 54 4.94 -3.98 -8.52
N ASP A 55 5.68 -3.71 -9.59
CA ASP A 55 5.43 -2.55 -10.45
C ASP A 55 4.17 -2.75 -11.31
N GLU A 56 3.85 -1.77 -12.17
CA GLU A 56 2.71 -1.78 -13.08
C GLU A 56 2.74 -2.90 -14.13
N ASN A 57 3.92 -3.49 -14.38
CA ASN A 57 4.13 -4.60 -15.30
C ASN A 57 4.12 -5.95 -14.58
N VAL A 58 3.68 -5.98 -13.32
CA VAL A 58 3.64 -7.19 -12.47
C VAL A 58 5.03 -7.76 -12.21
N LYS A 59 6.09 -6.95 -12.38
CA LYS A 59 7.44 -7.34 -12.01
C LYS A 59 7.63 -7.09 -10.52
N VAL A 60 8.00 -8.14 -9.80
CA VAL A 60 8.27 -8.05 -8.36
C VAL A 60 9.40 -7.05 -8.12
N ARG A 61 9.20 -6.14 -7.17
CA ARG A 61 10.20 -5.12 -6.84
C ARG A 61 11.42 -5.77 -6.18
N SER A 62 12.61 -5.36 -6.60
CA SER A 62 13.87 -5.82 -6.02
C SER A 62 14.21 -5.18 -4.66
N THR A 63 13.39 -4.21 -4.21
CA THR A 63 13.56 -3.54 -2.92
C THR A 63 12.93 -4.35 -1.78
N PRO A 64 13.35 -4.13 -0.51
CA PRO A 64 12.71 -4.73 0.65
C PRO A 64 11.21 -4.41 0.67
N GLN A 65 10.38 -5.44 0.91
CA GLN A 65 8.94 -5.29 0.88
C GLN A 65 8.41 -4.68 2.19
N PRO A 66 7.34 -3.87 2.15
CA PRO A 66 6.60 -3.43 0.96
C PRO A 66 7.36 -2.33 0.19
N GLY A 67 7.62 -2.57 -1.10
CA GLY A 67 8.42 -1.66 -1.92
C GLY A 67 7.75 -0.30 -2.07
N GLY A 68 8.47 0.79 -1.79
CA GLY A 68 7.96 2.17 -1.85
C GLY A 68 7.04 2.60 -0.71
N LEU A 69 6.55 1.66 0.12
CA LEU A 69 5.69 1.94 1.28
C LEU A 69 6.34 1.56 2.62
N ARG A 70 7.51 0.92 2.60
CA ARG A 70 8.26 0.51 3.79
C ARG A 70 8.40 1.63 4.81
N ASP A 71 8.79 2.81 4.36
CA ASP A 71 9.16 3.91 5.27
C ASP A 71 7.93 4.51 5.95
N VAL A 72 6.82 4.67 5.23
CA VAL A 72 5.55 5.12 5.83
C VAL A 72 4.85 4.06 6.68
N CYS A 73 4.99 2.78 6.33
CA CYS A 73 4.43 1.70 7.13
C CYS A 73 5.29 1.35 8.35
N GLY A 74 6.60 1.67 8.32
CA GLY A 74 7.55 1.30 9.37
C GLY A 74 7.79 -0.21 9.51
N VAL A 75 7.45 -1.00 8.49
CA VAL A 75 7.56 -2.47 8.51
C VAL A 75 8.34 -2.98 7.30
N THR A 76 8.95 -4.16 7.45
CA THR A 76 9.53 -4.88 6.32
C THR A 76 9.28 -6.38 6.43
N TYR A 77 9.19 -7.07 5.30
CA TYR A 77 9.04 -8.53 5.23
C TYR A 77 9.75 -9.10 4.00
N ASN A 78 10.07 -10.39 4.06
CA ASN A 78 10.66 -11.16 2.96
C ASN A 78 9.95 -12.51 2.73
N GLN A 79 9.13 -12.95 3.67
CA GLN A 79 8.42 -14.22 3.65
C GLN A 79 6.95 -13.98 3.98
N PHE A 80 6.10 -14.85 3.46
CA PHE A 80 4.69 -14.91 3.78
C PHE A 80 4.26 -16.36 3.75
N THR A 81 3.33 -16.72 4.63
CA THR A 81 2.73 -18.06 4.67
C THR A 81 1.23 -17.96 4.49
N SER A 82 0.63 -19.00 3.92
CA SER A 82 -0.81 -19.16 3.97
C SER A 82 -1.14 -19.81 5.32
N PRO A 83 -1.99 -19.22 6.17
CA PRO A 83 -2.35 -19.81 7.46
C PRO A 83 -3.21 -21.10 7.35
N GLY A 84 -3.33 -21.70 6.16
CA GLY A 84 -4.14 -22.90 5.90
C GLY A 84 -3.33 -24.19 5.85
N PHE A 85 -3.33 -24.92 6.96
CA PHE A 85 -3.67 -26.34 7.18
C PHE A 85 -3.26 -26.63 8.63
N PRO A 86 -4.11 -27.22 9.48
CA PRO A 86 -3.64 -27.67 10.79
C PRO A 86 -2.47 -28.63 10.59
N CYS A 87 -1.35 -28.36 11.26
CA CYS A 87 -0.35 -29.41 11.48
C CYS A 87 -1.09 -30.57 12.15
N LYS A 88 -1.17 -31.72 11.46
CA LYS A 88 -1.64 -32.96 12.08
C LYS A 88 -0.74 -33.31 13.26
#